data_AF-A0A9D7KEP4-F1
#
_entry.id   AF-A0A9D7KEP4-F1
#
_cell.length_a   1.000
_cell.length_b   1.000
_cell.length_c   1.000
_cell.angle_alpha   90.00
_cell.angle_beta   90.00
_cell.angle_gamma   90.00
#
_symmetry.space_group_name_H-M   'P 1'
#
loop_
_entity.id
_entity.type
_entity.pdbx_description
1 polymer ?
#
loop_
_entity_poly.entity_id
_entity_poly.type
_entity_poly.pdbx_seq_one_letter_code
_entity_poly.pdbx_strand_id
1 'polypeptide(L)'
;MIDFNAASTHLLNLSNSLSNYPANGNVTFQWGGLELTGTHPLLNVFNVNGAQLSQANNMAISVPNGSVVLVNISGTTVSWRGGLTVTGTSISNVLYNFPDATNITIQGIDVRGTVLAPKADMNFVTGVINGQMICKNFTGQGQMNNTMFVGNIPVDEDVVNVAEITHSDQYDPDSTPNNGITTEDDYASVMINLFNYTGGSGGSGGGSGGGSGSGTGNWTSQGQFMSNEFIWAMTSNNSGDLLIGTIGGKIYQQTTTGFERINTSMTVGYVWSLAVDASGTIYAGTEQGLFKTVNGGTTWTLTSLAGKDVRAVKIDAQGNLYAGTWGFGVLKSTDNGSTWTTLNTGILNTAIHALAIDGSGNIYAGSFGGGIIKSTNGGIDWTDLNAGFPYIWALTVAPNGNIYAGTYGAGVLKSANNGTTWTNPNVGQAFIYGVTTDANNNVYAASWANGIFGSSDNGANWVNLGLSGLGAGAVFSTPTSSIVWAGTENGTLYSLDSPMSVETVGTSVPVEFNLSQNYPNPFNPSTVIRFAIPAENLVTLNIYSITGELVATLLNEVKTAGEYEVSFDATSLPTGVYIYKINAGSFSSVKKMMLVK
;
A
#
# COMPACT_ATOMS: atom_id res chain seq x y z
N MET A 1 1.99 -35.60 -7.52
CA MET A 1 1.05 -35.96 -8.60
C MET A 1 0.17 -34.75 -8.82
N ILE A 2 -0.01 -34.29 -10.06
CA ILE A 2 -0.89 -33.13 -10.33
C ILE A 2 -2.33 -33.64 -10.24
N ASP A 3 -3.13 -33.04 -9.37
CA ASP A 3 -4.55 -33.35 -9.26
C ASP A 3 -5.35 -32.55 -10.30
N PHE A 4 -5.56 -33.17 -11.46
CA PHE A 4 -6.29 -32.56 -12.57
C PHE A 4 -7.77 -32.31 -12.24
N ASN A 5 -8.37 -33.08 -11.32
CA ASN A 5 -9.76 -32.88 -10.89
C ASN A 5 -9.89 -31.65 -10.00
N ALA A 6 -8.97 -31.47 -9.05
CA ALA A 6 -8.90 -30.27 -8.22
C ALA A 6 -8.60 -29.03 -9.08
N ALA A 7 -7.66 -29.12 -10.02
CA ALA A 7 -7.34 -28.02 -10.94
C ALA A 7 -8.53 -27.67 -11.85
N SER A 8 -9.26 -28.66 -12.37
CA SER A 8 -10.46 -28.43 -13.17
C SER A 8 -11.56 -27.74 -12.36
N THR A 9 -11.81 -28.23 -11.13
CA THR A 9 -12.78 -27.62 -10.20
C THR A 9 -12.40 -26.17 -9.90
N HIS A 10 -11.12 -25.91 -9.61
CA HIS A 10 -10.62 -24.56 -9.33
C HIS A 10 -10.83 -23.62 -10.52
N LEU A 11 -10.45 -24.02 -11.73
CA LEU A 11 -10.58 -23.18 -12.93
C LEU A 11 -12.05 -22.90 -13.30
N LEU A 12 -12.95 -23.88 -13.09
CA LEU A 12 -14.39 -23.69 -13.24
C LEU A 12 -14.94 -22.67 -12.24
N ASN A 13 -14.57 -22.81 -10.97
CA ASN A 13 -15.00 -21.88 -9.92
C ASN A 13 -14.44 -20.47 -10.14
N LEU A 14 -13.18 -20.36 -10.56
CA LEU A 14 -12.53 -19.09 -10.91
C LEU A 14 -13.29 -18.41 -12.06
N SER A 15 -13.55 -19.13 -13.15
CA SER A 15 -14.26 -18.58 -14.30
C SER A 15 -15.68 -18.11 -13.94
N ASN A 16 -16.40 -18.86 -13.10
CA ASN A 16 -17.71 -18.45 -12.60
C ASN A 16 -17.61 -17.24 -11.67
N SER A 17 -16.64 -17.20 -10.74
CA SER A 17 -16.43 -16.06 -9.83
C SER A 17 -16.12 -14.79 -10.62
N LEU A 18 -15.20 -14.85 -11.58
CA LEU A 18 -14.87 -13.73 -12.47
C LEU A 18 -16.09 -13.24 -13.27
N SER A 19 -17.00 -14.14 -13.65
CA SER A 19 -18.22 -13.75 -14.37
C SER A 19 -19.21 -12.95 -13.54
N ASN A 20 -19.08 -12.97 -12.20
CA ASN A 20 -19.94 -12.22 -11.29
C ASN A 20 -19.45 -10.79 -11.04
N TYR A 21 -18.27 -10.41 -11.53
CA TYR A 21 -17.76 -9.05 -11.34
C TYR A 21 -18.67 -8.05 -12.05
N PRO A 22 -19.09 -6.96 -11.38
CA PRO A 22 -19.97 -5.97 -11.99
C PRO A 22 -19.24 -5.26 -13.14
N ALA A 23 -19.88 -5.22 -14.31
CA ALA A 23 -19.37 -4.46 -15.43
C ALA A 23 -19.31 -2.97 -15.08
N ASN A 24 -18.15 -2.34 -15.30
CA ASN A 24 -17.92 -0.93 -15.05
C ASN A 24 -17.37 -0.19 -16.30
N GLY A 25 -17.22 -0.90 -17.42
CA GLY A 25 -16.89 -0.34 -18.73
C GLY A 25 -18.07 -0.39 -19.71
N ASN A 26 -18.01 0.43 -20.76
CA ASN A 26 -19.04 0.51 -21.80
C ASN A 26 -18.68 -0.40 -22.99
N VAL A 27 -19.69 -1.09 -23.54
CA VAL A 27 -19.55 -1.98 -24.72
C VAL A 27 -20.49 -1.50 -25.82
N THR A 28 -19.95 -1.18 -26.99
CA THR A 28 -20.71 -0.73 -28.16
C THR A 28 -20.46 -1.67 -29.35
N PHE A 29 -21.52 -2.20 -29.95
CA PHE A 29 -21.43 -2.96 -31.20
C PHE A 29 -22.04 -2.18 -32.35
N GLN A 30 -21.23 -1.69 -33.28
CA GLN A 30 -21.68 -0.89 -34.43
C GLN A 30 -20.82 -1.18 -35.65
N TRP A 31 -21.45 -1.19 -36.84
CA TRP A 31 -20.77 -1.37 -38.13
C TRP A 31 -19.90 -2.64 -38.23
N GLY A 32 -20.24 -3.68 -37.46
CA GLY A 32 -19.46 -4.91 -37.38
C GLY A 32 -18.21 -4.82 -36.50
N GLY A 33 -18.04 -3.77 -35.71
CA GLY A 33 -16.98 -3.64 -34.71
C GLY A 33 -17.50 -3.60 -33.29
N LEU A 34 -16.68 -4.11 -32.36
CA LEU A 34 -16.96 -4.15 -30.92
C LEU A 34 -15.99 -3.21 -30.19
N GLU A 35 -16.50 -2.12 -29.65
CA GLU A 35 -15.72 -1.09 -28.93
C GLU A 35 -15.97 -1.21 -27.43
N LEU A 36 -14.91 -1.45 -26.66
CA LEU A 36 -14.89 -1.56 -25.20
C LEU A 36 -14.15 -0.37 -24.62
N THR A 37 -14.87 0.55 -23.98
CA THR A 37 -14.28 1.75 -23.37
C THR A 37 -14.44 1.72 -21.87
N GLY A 38 -13.31 1.69 -21.15
CA GLY A 38 -13.25 1.77 -19.70
C GLY A 38 -12.67 3.09 -19.23
N THR A 39 -13.02 3.50 -18.01
CA THR A 39 -12.49 4.70 -17.36
C THR A 39 -11.91 4.40 -15.97
N HIS A 40 -12.00 3.15 -15.51
CA HIS A 40 -11.56 2.77 -14.17
C HIS A 40 -10.04 2.56 -14.14
N PRO A 41 -9.30 3.16 -13.20
CA PRO A 41 -7.84 3.13 -13.21
C PRO A 41 -7.22 1.78 -12.83
N LEU A 42 -7.94 0.97 -12.06
CA LEU A 42 -7.44 -0.33 -11.56
C LEU A 42 -7.99 -1.51 -12.35
N LEU A 43 -9.30 -1.73 -12.34
CA LEU A 43 -9.96 -2.84 -13.07
C LEU A 43 -11.11 -2.34 -13.94
N ASN A 44 -11.08 -2.67 -15.23
CA ASN A 44 -12.19 -2.46 -16.16
C ASN A 44 -12.83 -3.80 -16.51
N VAL A 45 -14.10 -3.96 -16.16
CA VAL A 45 -14.89 -5.16 -16.39
C VAL A 45 -15.90 -4.89 -17.50
N PHE A 46 -15.89 -5.73 -18.54
CA PHE A 46 -16.77 -5.63 -19.70
C PHE A 46 -17.59 -6.91 -19.86
N ASN A 47 -18.88 -6.75 -20.13
CA ASN A 47 -19.76 -7.86 -20.49
C ASN A 47 -20.01 -7.84 -22.00
N VAL A 48 -19.55 -8.87 -22.70
CA VAL A 48 -19.67 -9.01 -24.15
C VAL A 48 -20.59 -10.18 -24.49
N ASN A 49 -21.53 -9.96 -25.41
CA ASN A 49 -22.36 -11.03 -25.94
C ASN A 49 -21.56 -11.83 -26.99
N GLY A 50 -21.38 -13.14 -26.78
CA GLY A 50 -20.62 -14.00 -27.69
C GLY A 50 -21.20 -14.11 -29.10
N ALA A 51 -22.50 -13.89 -29.28
CA ALA A 51 -23.11 -13.81 -30.61
C ALA A 51 -22.69 -12.52 -31.35
N GLN A 52 -22.56 -11.40 -30.64
CA GLN A 52 -22.02 -10.16 -31.21
C GLN A 52 -20.54 -10.31 -31.53
N LEU A 53 -19.76 -10.94 -30.64
CA LEU A 53 -18.35 -11.26 -30.90
C LEU A 53 -18.18 -12.14 -32.16
N SER A 54 -19.08 -13.11 -32.34
CA SER A 54 -19.09 -14.00 -33.52
C SER A 54 -19.40 -13.30 -34.84
N GLN A 55 -20.09 -12.16 -34.77
CA GLN A 55 -20.40 -11.33 -35.93
C GLN A 55 -19.35 -10.24 -36.17
N ALA A 56 -18.58 -9.88 -35.14
CA ALA A 56 -17.59 -8.82 -35.21
C ALA A 56 -16.45 -9.15 -36.20
N ASN A 57 -16.01 -8.11 -36.91
CA ASN A 57 -14.83 -8.10 -37.77
C ASN A 57 -13.61 -7.53 -37.03
N ASN A 58 -13.84 -6.82 -35.93
CA ASN A 58 -12.80 -6.33 -35.03
C ASN A 58 -13.35 -6.09 -33.61
N MET A 59 -12.45 -6.11 -32.63
CA MET A 59 -12.66 -5.63 -31.28
C MET A 59 -11.58 -4.61 -30.93
N ALA A 60 -11.95 -3.52 -30.28
CA ALA A 60 -11.01 -2.56 -29.72
C ALA A 60 -11.32 -2.32 -28.25
N ILE A 61 -10.27 -2.34 -27.42
CA ILE A 61 -10.32 -2.09 -25.99
C ILE A 61 -9.52 -0.81 -25.73
N SER A 62 -10.15 0.18 -25.14
CA SER A 62 -9.55 1.44 -24.72
C SER A 62 -9.82 1.66 -23.23
N VAL A 63 -8.77 1.62 -22.42
CA VAL A 63 -8.87 1.74 -20.95
C VAL A 63 -7.81 2.70 -20.42
N PRO A 64 -7.91 3.17 -19.16
CA PRO A 64 -6.86 3.97 -18.56
C PRO A 64 -5.56 3.21 -18.48
N ASN A 65 -4.48 3.98 -18.44
CA ASN A 65 -3.17 3.45 -18.68
C ASN A 65 -2.63 2.61 -17.53
N GLY A 66 -2.31 1.34 -17.79
CA GLY A 66 -1.87 0.37 -16.78
C GLY A 66 -3.00 -0.40 -16.06
N SER A 67 -4.26 -0.11 -16.36
CA SER A 67 -5.41 -0.80 -15.75
C SER A 67 -5.54 -2.26 -16.18
N VAL A 68 -6.09 -3.10 -15.31
CA VAL A 68 -6.46 -4.49 -15.59
C VAL A 68 -7.77 -4.53 -16.38
N VAL A 69 -7.89 -5.47 -17.30
CA VAL A 69 -9.09 -5.68 -18.12
C VAL A 69 -9.60 -7.10 -17.93
N LEU A 70 -10.87 -7.20 -17.54
CA LEU A 70 -11.63 -8.45 -17.51
C LEU A 70 -12.77 -8.35 -18.52
N VAL A 71 -12.77 -9.20 -19.53
CA VAL A 71 -13.86 -9.29 -20.51
C VAL A 71 -14.62 -10.61 -20.29
N ASN A 72 -15.80 -10.52 -19.72
CA ASN A 72 -16.71 -11.66 -19.55
C ASN A 72 -17.55 -11.83 -20.82
N ILE A 73 -17.38 -12.97 -21.50
CA ILE A 73 -18.01 -13.25 -22.79
C ILE A 73 -19.04 -14.36 -22.61
N SER A 74 -20.32 -13.99 -22.76
CA SER A 74 -21.44 -14.92 -22.61
C SER A 74 -21.71 -15.74 -23.88
N GLY A 75 -22.34 -16.90 -23.72
CA GLY A 75 -22.79 -17.75 -24.83
C GLY A 75 -22.05 -19.07 -24.96
N THR A 76 -22.77 -20.10 -25.41
CA THR A 76 -22.28 -21.50 -25.42
C THR A 76 -21.40 -21.82 -26.62
N THR A 77 -21.58 -21.12 -27.74
CA THR A 77 -20.82 -21.31 -28.98
C THR A 77 -20.38 -19.95 -29.48
N VAL A 78 -19.07 -19.75 -29.59
CA VAL A 78 -18.48 -18.46 -29.97
C VAL A 78 -17.46 -18.65 -31.09
N SER A 79 -17.59 -17.86 -32.15
CA SER A 79 -16.55 -17.68 -33.15
C SER A 79 -15.81 -16.40 -32.85
N TRP A 80 -14.49 -16.38 -32.92
CA TRP A 80 -13.69 -15.17 -32.70
C TRP A 80 -12.67 -15.00 -33.82
N ARG A 81 -12.82 -13.89 -34.55
CA ARG A 81 -12.06 -13.59 -35.75
C ARG A 81 -11.80 -12.09 -35.87
N GLY A 82 -10.93 -11.73 -36.81
CA GLY A 82 -10.70 -10.35 -37.19
C GLY A 82 -9.63 -9.64 -36.36
N GLY A 83 -9.67 -8.31 -36.35
CA GLY A 83 -8.67 -7.50 -35.65
C GLY A 83 -8.95 -7.36 -34.15
N LEU A 84 -7.90 -7.30 -33.33
CA LEU A 84 -8.02 -6.96 -31.91
C LEU A 84 -6.97 -5.91 -31.54
N THR A 85 -7.44 -4.79 -31.00
CA THR A 85 -6.58 -3.70 -30.51
C THR A 85 -6.79 -3.51 -29.02
N VAL A 86 -5.71 -3.40 -28.27
CA VAL A 86 -5.72 -3.04 -26.84
C VAL A 86 -4.91 -1.76 -26.69
N THR A 87 -5.52 -0.72 -26.12
CA THR A 87 -4.91 0.59 -25.90
C THR A 87 -5.07 0.99 -24.43
N GLY A 88 -4.01 1.59 -23.88
CA GLY A 88 -3.92 1.97 -22.49
C GLY A 88 -3.23 0.94 -21.61
N THR A 89 -3.46 -0.36 -21.80
CA THR A 89 -2.83 -1.38 -20.93
C THR A 89 -1.96 -2.38 -21.68
N SER A 90 -1.08 -3.06 -20.94
CA SER A 90 -0.32 -4.19 -21.45
C SER A 90 -1.24 -5.37 -21.73
N ILE A 91 -0.96 -6.15 -22.78
CA ILE A 91 -1.72 -7.37 -23.08
C ILE A 91 -1.66 -8.39 -21.93
N SER A 92 -0.61 -8.37 -21.10
CA SER A 92 -0.49 -9.21 -19.91
C SER A 92 -1.49 -8.84 -18.79
N ASN A 93 -2.18 -7.71 -18.91
CA ASN A 93 -3.22 -7.25 -17.98
C ASN A 93 -4.63 -7.54 -18.50
N VAL A 94 -4.78 -8.28 -19.61
CA VAL A 94 -6.08 -8.54 -20.24
C VAL A 94 -6.46 -10.01 -20.10
N LEU A 95 -7.63 -10.26 -19.53
CA LEU A 95 -8.23 -11.59 -19.37
C LEU A 95 -9.59 -11.66 -20.06
N TYR A 96 -9.73 -12.59 -20.99
CA TYR A 96 -11.00 -12.95 -21.62
C TYR A 96 -11.56 -14.20 -20.94
N ASN A 97 -12.65 -14.03 -20.22
CA ASN A 97 -13.31 -15.10 -19.49
C ASN A 97 -14.57 -15.57 -20.24
N PHE A 98 -14.63 -16.86 -20.56
CA PHE A 98 -15.75 -17.51 -21.23
C PHE A 98 -16.41 -18.52 -20.27
N PRO A 99 -17.29 -18.05 -19.36
CA PRO A 99 -17.87 -18.91 -18.33
C PRO A 99 -18.81 -19.98 -18.90
N ASP A 100 -19.49 -19.71 -20.01
CA ASP A 100 -20.53 -20.58 -20.56
C ASP A 100 -20.12 -21.37 -21.81
N ALA A 101 -19.01 -20.97 -22.44
CA ALA A 101 -18.65 -21.50 -23.75
C ALA A 101 -18.27 -22.98 -23.66
N THR A 102 -18.98 -23.80 -24.43
CA THR A 102 -18.66 -25.22 -24.65
C THR A 102 -17.92 -25.42 -25.96
N ASN A 103 -18.03 -24.49 -26.91
CA ASN A 103 -17.36 -24.54 -28.19
C ASN A 103 -16.83 -23.14 -28.55
N ILE A 104 -15.53 -23.04 -28.82
CA ILE A 104 -14.91 -21.79 -29.29
C ILE A 104 -14.11 -22.08 -30.56
N THR A 105 -14.36 -21.30 -31.61
CA THR A 105 -13.52 -21.30 -32.82
C THR A 105 -12.77 -19.98 -32.91
N ILE A 106 -11.42 -20.04 -32.94
CA ILE A 106 -10.56 -18.86 -33.14
C ILE A 106 -9.92 -18.97 -34.52
N GLN A 107 -10.01 -17.92 -35.34
CA GLN A 107 -9.44 -17.92 -36.69
C GLN A 107 -9.02 -16.52 -37.16
N GLY A 108 -7.82 -16.43 -37.74
CA GLY A 108 -7.34 -15.24 -38.44
C GLY A 108 -7.25 -14.00 -37.54
N ILE A 109 -6.85 -14.17 -36.29
CA ILE A 109 -6.79 -13.11 -35.27
C ILE A 109 -5.45 -13.14 -34.50
N ASP A 110 -5.01 -11.97 -34.08
CA ASP A 110 -3.93 -11.74 -33.12
C ASP A 110 -4.55 -11.46 -31.75
N VAL A 111 -4.82 -12.51 -30.95
CA VAL A 111 -5.42 -12.38 -29.62
C VAL A 111 -4.39 -11.73 -28.68
N ARG A 112 -4.82 -10.68 -27.98
CA ARG A 112 -3.99 -9.82 -27.13
C ARG A 112 -4.48 -9.94 -25.69
N GLY A 113 -3.93 -10.93 -24.98
CA GLY A 113 -4.31 -11.28 -23.61
C GLY A 113 -4.55 -12.76 -23.42
N THR A 114 -4.86 -13.12 -22.17
CA THR A 114 -5.09 -14.51 -21.74
C THR A 114 -6.55 -14.91 -21.91
N VAL A 115 -6.80 -16.15 -22.30
CA VAL A 115 -8.14 -16.71 -22.48
C VAL A 115 -8.40 -17.81 -21.45
N LEU A 116 -9.45 -17.63 -20.66
CA LEU A 116 -9.97 -18.59 -19.69
C LEU A 116 -11.33 -19.11 -20.16
N ALA A 117 -11.38 -20.36 -20.63
CA ALA A 117 -12.57 -21.01 -21.17
C ALA A 117 -12.66 -22.48 -20.71
N PRO A 118 -12.80 -22.74 -19.41
CA PRO A 118 -12.58 -24.07 -18.82
C PRO A 118 -13.58 -25.15 -19.28
N LYS A 119 -14.73 -24.77 -19.85
CA LYS A 119 -15.74 -25.69 -20.38
C LYS A 119 -15.57 -25.98 -21.88
N ALA A 120 -14.73 -25.19 -22.58
CA ALA A 120 -14.73 -25.14 -24.03
C ALA A 120 -13.89 -26.24 -24.68
N ASP A 121 -14.46 -26.85 -25.70
CA ASP A 121 -13.73 -27.48 -26.80
C ASP A 121 -13.26 -26.36 -27.74
N MET A 122 -11.97 -26.04 -27.69
CA MET A 122 -11.35 -25.01 -28.50
C MET A 122 -10.82 -25.56 -29.83
N ASN A 123 -11.22 -24.93 -30.92
CA ASN A 123 -10.68 -25.10 -32.26
C ASN A 123 -9.94 -23.83 -32.70
N PHE A 124 -8.61 -23.81 -32.59
CA PHE A 124 -7.78 -22.69 -33.00
C PHE A 124 -7.22 -22.91 -34.41
N VAL A 125 -7.97 -22.45 -35.42
CA VAL A 125 -7.73 -22.73 -36.83
C VAL A 125 -6.45 -22.06 -37.33
N THR A 126 -6.33 -20.74 -37.19
CA THR A 126 -5.17 -19.93 -37.57
C THR A 126 -5.08 -18.65 -36.73
N GLY A 127 -3.88 -18.09 -36.54
CA GLY A 127 -3.66 -16.85 -35.80
C GLY A 127 -2.64 -17.01 -34.68
N VAL A 128 -2.59 -16.02 -33.79
CA VAL A 128 -1.69 -15.99 -32.62
C VAL A 128 -2.48 -15.66 -31.36
N ILE A 129 -2.17 -16.33 -30.25
CA ILE A 129 -2.58 -15.91 -28.90
C ILE A 129 -1.34 -15.41 -28.15
N ASN A 130 -1.29 -14.11 -27.88
CA ASN A 130 -0.27 -13.46 -27.05
C ASN A 130 -0.69 -13.45 -25.58
N GLY A 131 -0.90 -14.65 -25.05
CA GLY A 131 -1.38 -14.89 -23.70
C GLY A 131 -1.43 -16.39 -23.39
N GLN A 132 -1.96 -16.74 -22.22
CA GLN A 132 -2.25 -18.13 -21.88
C GLN A 132 -3.58 -18.57 -22.50
N MET A 133 -3.71 -19.87 -22.74
CA MET A 133 -4.96 -20.49 -23.18
C MET A 133 -5.34 -21.60 -22.22
N ILE A 134 -6.46 -21.44 -21.50
CA ILE A 134 -6.98 -22.42 -20.56
C ILE A 134 -8.34 -22.93 -21.04
N CYS A 135 -8.41 -24.18 -21.49
CA CYS A 135 -9.64 -24.81 -21.98
C CYS A 135 -9.72 -26.29 -21.66
N LYS A 136 -10.88 -26.90 -21.91
CA LYS A 136 -11.13 -28.33 -21.68
C LYS A 136 -10.39 -29.19 -22.71
N ASN A 137 -10.58 -28.90 -23.99
CA ASN A 137 -9.92 -29.58 -25.09
C ASN A 137 -9.39 -28.53 -26.06
N PHE A 138 -8.23 -28.79 -26.66
CA PHE A 138 -7.62 -27.89 -27.63
C PHE A 138 -7.28 -28.64 -28.91
N THR A 139 -7.70 -28.09 -30.05
CA THR A 139 -7.43 -28.59 -31.40
C THR A 139 -7.05 -27.44 -32.32
N GLY A 140 -6.31 -27.72 -33.39
CA GLY A 140 -5.95 -26.71 -34.41
C GLY A 140 -4.45 -26.50 -34.57
N GLN A 141 -4.07 -25.42 -35.26
CA GLN A 141 -2.69 -25.10 -35.67
C GLN A 141 -2.25 -23.68 -35.30
N GLY A 142 -3.07 -22.92 -34.56
CA GLY A 142 -2.72 -21.57 -34.14
C GLY A 142 -1.53 -21.52 -33.16
N GLN A 143 -0.80 -20.39 -33.18
CA GLN A 143 0.39 -20.18 -32.38
C GLN A 143 0.04 -19.60 -30.99
N MET A 144 0.74 -20.03 -29.94
CA MET A 144 0.62 -19.47 -28.59
C MET A 144 1.97 -18.98 -28.09
N ASN A 145 2.02 -17.70 -27.68
CA ASN A 145 3.24 -17.09 -27.12
C ASN A 145 3.30 -17.20 -25.58
N ASN A 146 2.24 -17.71 -24.94
CA ASN A 146 2.17 -18.06 -23.52
C ASN A 146 2.58 -16.94 -22.55
N THR A 147 2.26 -15.68 -22.87
CA THR A 147 2.46 -14.55 -21.96
C THR A 147 1.52 -14.70 -20.76
N MET A 148 2.06 -14.76 -19.54
CA MET A 148 1.22 -14.92 -18.35
C MET A 148 0.34 -13.71 -18.11
N PHE A 149 -0.89 -13.95 -17.64
CA PHE A 149 -1.69 -12.90 -17.04
C PHE A 149 -1.05 -12.47 -15.72
N VAL A 150 -0.80 -11.17 -15.56
CA VAL A 150 -0.18 -10.58 -14.36
C VAL A 150 -1.05 -9.48 -13.74
N GLY A 151 -2.24 -9.25 -14.29
CA GLY A 151 -3.19 -8.30 -13.74
C GLY A 151 -3.73 -8.77 -12.38
N ASN A 152 -3.95 -7.84 -11.46
CA ASN A 152 -4.62 -8.11 -10.19
C ASN A 152 -6.14 -7.91 -10.34
N ILE A 153 -6.91 -8.99 -10.23
CA ILE A 153 -8.38 -8.94 -10.16
C ILE A 153 -8.77 -9.22 -8.69
N PRO A 154 -9.28 -8.22 -7.93
CA PRO A 154 -9.49 -8.36 -6.48
C PRO A 154 -10.60 -9.35 -6.15
N VAL A 155 -10.29 -10.41 -5.40
CA VAL A 155 -11.26 -11.45 -5.00
C VAL A 155 -12.32 -10.90 -4.03
N ASP A 156 -13.60 -11.05 -4.38
CA ASP A 156 -14.74 -10.85 -3.47
C ASP A 156 -14.97 -12.14 -2.66
N GLU A 157 -14.60 -12.16 -1.38
CA GLU A 157 -15.14 -13.13 -0.42
C GLU A 157 -15.56 -12.43 0.88
N ASP A 158 -16.81 -12.63 1.30
CA ASP A 158 -17.27 -12.25 2.62
C ASP A 158 -16.84 -13.34 3.60
N VAL A 159 -15.87 -13.03 4.47
CA VAL A 159 -15.42 -13.92 5.53
C VAL A 159 -16.15 -13.54 6.81
N VAL A 160 -17.04 -14.42 7.29
CA VAL A 160 -17.63 -14.25 8.64
C VAL A 160 -16.69 -14.90 9.64
N ASN A 161 -16.08 -14.09 10.52
CA ASN A 161 -15.33 -14.58 11.65
C ASN A 161 -16.23 -14.57 12.89
N VAL A 162 -16.43 -15.74 13.50
CA VAL A 162 -17.27 -15.94 14.69
C VAL A 162 -16.39 -16.27 15.88
N ALA A 163 -16.59 -15.57 16.98
CA ALA A 163 -16.05 -15.88 18.30
C ALA A 163 -17.21 -16.20 19.25
N GLU A 164 -17.14 -17.35 19.91
CA GLU A 164 -18.14 -17.79 20.89
C GLU A 164 -17.41 -18.26 22.16
N ILE A 165 -17.86 -17.82 23.33
CA ILE A 165 -17.38 -18.34 24.60
C ILE A 165 -18.00 -19.72 24.78
N THR A 166 -17.16 -20.75 24.79
CA THR A 166 -17.63 -22.13 24.87
C THR A 166 -17.78 -22.67 26.29
N HIS A 167 -17.27 -21.95 27.29
CA HIS A 167 -17.37 -22.28 28.71
C HIS A 167 -17.08 -21.05 29.58
N SER A 168 -17.83 -20.85 30.66
CA SER A 168 -17.60 -19.82 31.69
C SER A 168 -17.79 -20.42 33.09
N ASP A 169 -16.90 -20.08 34.03
CA ASP A 169 -17.00 -20.46 35.45
C ASP A 169 -17.82 -19.46 36.28
N GLN A 170 -18.20 -18.33 35.68
CA GLN A 170 -19.08 -17.34 36.29
C GLN A 170 -20.51 -17.52 35.77
N TYR A 171 -21.47 -17.57 36.69
CA TYR A 171 -22.89 -17.70 36.35
C TYR A 171 -23.37 -16.41 35.69
N ASP A 172 -23.84 -16.55 34.44
CA ASP A 172 -24.43 -15.48 33.66
C ASP A 172 -25.95 -15.72 33.52
N PRO A 173 -26.82 -14.87 34.10
CA PRO A 173 -28.26 -15.14 34.16
C PRO A 173 -28.98 -15.13 32.81
N ASP A 174 -28.43 -14.49 31.78
CA ASP A 174 -29.04 -14.30 30.46
C ASP A 174 -28.18 -14.80 29.28
N SER A 175 -27.16 -15.61 29.56
CA SER A 175 -26.21 -16.14 28.57
C SER A 175 -25.94 -17.63 28.82
N THR A 176 -25.93 -18.48 27.78
CA THR A 176 -25.62 -19.91 27.88
C THR A 176 -24.50 -20.28 26.91
N PRO A 177 -23.24 -20.40 27.39
CA PRO A 177 -22.08 -20.72 26.56
C PRO A 177 -22.29 -21.90 25.60
N ASN A 178 -21.78 -21.76 24.37
CA ASN A 178 -21.72 -22.80 23.33
C ASN A 178 -23.09 -23.24 22.77
N ASN A 179 -24.07 -22.35 22.66
CA ASN A 179 -25.40 -22.66 22.12
C ASN A 179 -25.66 -22.07 20.71
N GLY A 180 -24.73 -21.27 20.17
CA GLY A 180 -24.82 -20.63 18.86
C GLY A 180 -25.90 -19.54 18.74
N ILE A 181 -26.41 -19.00 19.85
CA ILE A 181 -27.43 -17.95 19.84
C ILE A 181 -26.77 -16.58 19.67
N THR A 182 -26.94 -15.98 18.49
CA THR A 182 -26.25 -14.75 18.09
C THR A 182 -26.67 -13.47 18.83
N THR A 183 -27.63 -13.56 19.76
CA THR A 183 -28.13 -12.43 20.56
C THR A 183 -27.61 -12.45 21.99
N GLU A 184 -26.92 -13.52 22.39
CA GLU A 184 -26.26 -13.64 23.68
C GLU A 184 -24.91 -12.91 23.63
N ASP A 185 -24.44 -12.43 24.78
CA ASP A 185 -23.21 -11.66 24.90
C ASP A 185 -21.93 -12.51 24.89
N ASP A 186 -22.09 -13.84 24.90
CA ASP A 186 -21.07 -14.85 24.70
C ASP A 186 -20.76 -15.09 23.21
N TYR A 187 -21.57 -14.54 22.29
CA TYR A 187 -21.47 -14.70 20.85
C TYR A 187 -21.16 -13.36 20.16
N ALA A 188 -20.01 -13.29 19.48
CA ALA A 188 -19.64 -12.14 18.66
C ALA A 188 -19.26 -12.60 17.26
N SER A 189 -19.74 -11.90 16.23
CA SER A 189 -19.29 -12.13 14.86
C SER A 189 -18.88 -10.83 14.21
N VAL A 190 -17.80 -10.87 13.43
CA VAL A 190 -17.44 -9.79 12.52
C VAL A 190 -17.54 -10.30 11.09
N MET A 191 -18.34 -9.59 10.28
CA MET A 191 -18.40 -9.83 8.85
C MET A 191 -17.28 -9.03 8.19
N ILE A 192 -16.33 -9.73 7.59
CA ILE A 192 -15.27 -9.12 6.79
C ILE A 192 -15.76 -9.18 5.35
N ASN A 193 -16.31 -8.07 4.87
CA ASN A 193 -16.63 -7.91 3.46
C ASN A 193 -15.36 -7.53 2.70
N LEU A 194 -14.86 -8.41 1.83
CA LEU A 194 -13.87 -8.04 0.83
C LEU A 194 -14.58 -7.48 -0.41
N PHE A 195 -15.42 -6.43 -0.27
CA PHE A 195 -16.13 -5.91 -1.44
C PHE A 195 -15.23 -5.07 -2.35
N ASN A 196 -15.24 -5.44 -3.62
CA ASN A 196 -15.28 -4.51 -4.74
C ASN A 196 -16.28 -3.38 -4.44
N TYR A 197 -15.68 -2.26 -4.10
CA TYR A 197 -16.27 -0.94 -4.10
C TYR A 197 -17.06 -0.67 -5.40
N THR A 198 -18.38 -0.59 -5.30
CA THR A 198 -19.22 0.08 -6.29
C THR A 198 -19.65 1.43 -5.73
N GLY A 199 -19.23 2.51 -6.38
CA GLY A 199 -19.64 3.85 -6.02
C GLY A 199 -21.15 4.04 -6.10
N GLY A 200 -21.70 4.68 -5.05
CA GLY A 200 -22.95 5.45 -5.10
C GLY A 200 -24.20 4.78 -4.54
N SER A 201 -24.47 4.93 -3.24
CA SER A 201 -25.46 5.89 -2.72
C SER A 201 -25.77 5.63 -1.25
N GLY A 202 -25.69 6.68 -0.42
CA GLY A 202 -26.50 6.94 0.77
C GLY A 202 -26.74 5.81 1.77
N GLY A 203 -26.09 5.91 2.93
CA GLY A 203 -26.45 5.14 4.12
C GLY A 203 -25.72 5.63 5.35
N SER A 204 -26.20 6.73 5.92
CA SER A 204 -25.77 7.30 7.18
C SER A 204 -25.74 6.27 8.32
N GLY A 205 -24.61 6.14 8.99
CA GLY A 205 -24.49 5.45 10.27
C GLY A 205 -23.23 5.95 10.98
N GLY A 206 -23.40 6.96 11.84
CA GLY A 206 -22.32 7.50 12.66
C GLY A 206 -21.79 6.44 13.63
N GLY A 207 -20.47 6.32 13.69
CA GLY A 207 -19.77 5.44 14.61
C GLY A 207 -18.29 5.73 14.55
N SER A 208 -17.84 6.72 15.31
CA SER A 208 -16.44 6.98 15.61
C SER A 208 -15.83 5.76 16.32
N GLY A 209 -14.94 5.04 15.63
CA GLY A 209 -14.15 3.94 16.19
C GLY A 209 -12.84 3.80 15.41
N GLY A 210 -11.71 3.93 16.11
CA GLY A 210 -10.37 3.92 15.54
C GLY A 210 -10.05 2.63 14.78
N GLY A 211 -9.57 2.77 13.55
CA GLY A 211 -9.16 1.65 12.70
C GLY A 211 -7.78 1.13 13.10
N SER A 212 -7.74 0.08 13.90
CA SER A 212 -6.56 -0.76 14.12
C SER A 212 -6.46 -1.83 13.03
N GLY A 213 -5.92 -1.47 11.86
CA GLY A 213 -5.38 -2.45 10.92
C GLY A 213 -4.14 -3.09 11.55
N SER A 214 -4.05 -4.42 11.59
CA SER A 214 -2.98 -5.17 12.27
C SER A 214 -1.57 -4.66 11.88
N GLY A 215 -0.93 -3.96 12.81
CA GLY A 215 0.39 -3.35 12.69
C GLY A 215 0.69 -2.55 13.96
N THR A 216 1.94 -2.15 14.19
CA THR A 216 2.37 -1.55 15.46
C THR A 216 2.07 -0.05 15.58
N GLY A 217 1.62 0.61 14.50
CA GLY A 217 1.41 2.05 14.47
C GLY A 217 0.02 2.47 14.95
N ASN A 218 0.00 3.38 15.93
CA ASN A 218 -1.24 4.03 16.40
C ASN A 218 -1.62 5.19 15.47
N TRP A 219 -2.13 4.87 14.29
CA TRP A 219 -2.53 5.86 13.29
C TRP A 219 -3.74 6.68 13.75
N THR A 220 -3.65 7.99 13.59
CA THR A 220 -4.75 8.92 13.84
C THR A 220 -5.40 9.31 12.52
N SER A 221 -6.71 9.07 12.39
CA SER A 221 -7.48 9.57 11.24
C SER A 221 -7.61 11.09 11.32
N GLN A 222 -7.26 11.76 10.22
CA GLN A 222 -7.30 13.22 10.07
C GLN A 222 -8.55 13.66 9.31
N GLY A 223 -9.48 12.72 9.13
CA GLY A 223 -10.71 12.90 8.39
C GLY A 223 -10.64 12.30 7.00
N GLN A 224 -11.83 12.08 6.45
CA GLN A 224 -12.06 11.69 5.08
C GLN A 224 -12.47 12.95 4.32
N PHE A 225 -11.63 13.39 3.38
CA PHE A 225 -11.85 14.68 2.72
C PHE A 225 -12.92 14.61 1.63
N MET A 226 -13.28 13.39 1.17
CA MET A 226 -14.50 13.02 0.45
C MET A 226 -14.75 11.51 0.53
N SER A 227 -16.01 11.08 0.45
CA SER A 227 -16.31 9.70 0.08
C SER A 227 -15.84 9.45 -1.35
N ASN A 228 -15.11 8.35 -1.51
CA ASN A 228 -14.86 7.72 -2.78
C ASN A 228 -13.78 8.33 -3.70
N GLU A 229 -12.74 8.95 -3.15
CA GLU A 229 -11.57 9.36 -3.92
C GLU A 229 -10.28 8.92 -3.29
N PHE A 230 -9.38 8.39 -4.11
CA PHE A 230 -8.18 7.79 -3.60
C PHE A 230 -7.05 8.81 -3.55
N ILE A 231 -6.49 9.02 -2.35
CA ILE A 231 -5.31 9.87 -2.14
C ILE A 231 -4.08 9.21 -2.78
N TRP A 232 -3.48 9.89 -3.75
CA TRP A 232 -2.35 9.37 -4.52
C TRP A 232 -1.08 10.21 -4.39
N ALA A 233 -1.22 11.53 -4.44
CA ALA A 233 -0.09 12.45 -4.34
C ALA A 233 -0.16 13.24 -3.04
N MET A 234 0.98 13.43 -2.38
CA MET A 234 1.10 14.28 -1.21
C MET A 234 2.39 15.09 -1.28
N THR A 235 2.32 16.35 -0.85
CA THR A 235 3.47 17.24 -0.65
C THR A 235 3.10 18.30 0.39
N SER A 236 3.99 19.23 0.71
CA SER A 236 3.68 20.38 1.56
C SER A 236 3.95 21.69 0.81
N ASN A 237 3.20 22.73 1.13
CA ASN A 237 3.53 24.08 0.69
C ASN A 237 4.71 24.65 1.51
N ASN A 238 5.12 25.89 1.20
CA ASN A 238 6.25 26.55 1.87
C ASN A 238 5.98 26.90 3.35
N SER A 239 4.71 26.88 3.78
CA SER A 239 4.28 27.06 5.17
C SER A 239 4.22 25.75 5.95
N GLY A 240 4.40 24.60 5.28
CA GLY A 240 4.32 23.27 5.88
C GLY A 240 2.92 22.64 5.80
N ASP A 241 1.92 23.34 5.23
CA ASP A 241 0.57 22.79 5.09
C ASP A 241 0.56 21.69 4.02
N LEU A 242 -0.13 20.59 4.30
CA LEU A 242 -0.23 19.46 3.39
C LEU A 242 -1.05 19.81 2.14
N LEU A 243 -0.55 19.37 0.99
CA LEU A 243 -1.25 19.37 -0.30
C LEU A 243 -1.47 17.91 -0.72
N ILE A 244 -2.70 17.59 -1.08
CA ILE A 244 -3.15 16.23 -1.40
C ILE A 244 -3.76 16.21 -2.79
N GLY A 245 -3.29 15.31 -3.64
CA GLY A 245 -3.85 15.04 -4.96
C GLY A 245 -4.53 13.67 -5.01
N THR A 246 -5.69 13.59 -5.67
CA THR A 246 -6.49 12.36 -5.73
C THR A 246 -6.54 11.74 -7.13
N ILE A 247 -6.78 10.43 -7.15
CA ILE A 247 -7.44 9.75 -8.27
C ILE A 247 -8.93 10.10 -8.14
N GLY A 248 -9.42 10.85 -9.12
CA GLY A 248 -10.58 11.73 -9.00
C GLY A 248 -10.26 13.18 -9.39
N GLY A 249 -8.97 13.51 -9.51
CA GLY A 249 -8.51 14.76 -10.10
C GLY A 249 -8.63 15.97 -9.18
N LYS A 250 -8.87 15.77 -7.89
CA LYS A 250 -9.02 16.86 -6.92
C LYS A 250 -7.70 17.15 -6.21
N ILE A 251 -7.54 18.41 -5.82
CA ILE A 251 -6.40 18.89 -5.03
C ILE A 251 -6.94 19.56 -3.77
N TYR A 252 -6.50 19.09 -2.61
CA TYR A 252 -6.85 19.63 -1.29
C TYR A 252 -5.64 20.26 -0.65
N GLN A 253 -5.85 21.38 0.03
CA GLN A 253 -4.85 22.04 0.87
C GLN A 253 -5.31 22.04 2.32
N GLN A 254 -4.40 21.72 3.22
CA GLN A 254 -4.62 21.83 4.66
C GLN A 254 -4.82 23.28 5.07
N THR A 255 -5.79 23.50 5.96
CA THR A 255 -6.11 24.78 6.59
C THR A 255 -6.11 24.61 8.10
N THR A 256 -6.31 25.70 8.84
CA THR A 256 -6.40 25.67 10.31
C THR A 256 -7.61 24.87 10.83
N THR A 257 -8.62 24.65 10.00
CA THR A 257 -9.88 23.99 10.36
C THR A 257 -10.09 22.65 9.66
N GLY A 258 -9.17 22.22 8.79
CA GLY A 258 -9.30 20.97 8.05
C GLY A 258 -8.62 21.03 6.70
N PHE A 259 -9.34 20.68 5.63
CA PHE A 259 -8.84 20.65 4.26
C PHE A 259 -9.85 21.28 3.30
N GLU A 260 -9.37 22.08 2.35
CA GLU A 260 -10.18 22.74 1.34
C GLU A 260 -9.75 22.34 -0.07
N ARG A 261 -10.72 22.13 -0.96
CA ARG A 261 -10.44 21.85 -2.37
C ARG A 261 -10.02 23.15 -3.08
N ILE A 262 -8.84 23.13 -3.68
CA ILE A 262 -8.23 24.31 -4.32
C ILE A 262 -8.18 24.23 -5.85
N ASN A 263 -8.87 23.29 -6.50
CA ASN A 263 -8.80 23.12 -7.96
C ASN A 263 -10.17 22.98 -8.64
N THR A 264 -11.14 23.78 -8.22
CA THR A 264 -12.51 23.76 -8.76
C THR A 264 -12.59 24.14 -10.25
N SER A 265 -11.58 24.84 -10.79
CA SER A 265 -11.46 25.20 -12.21
C SER A 265 -10.85 24.10 -13.10
N MET A 266 -10.33 23.02 -12.51
CA MET A 266 -9.74 21.91 -13.26
C MET A 266 -10.76 20.78 -13.46
N THR A 267 -10.77 20.20 -14.67
CA THR A 267 -11.48 18.94 -14.98
C THR A 267 -10.47 17.92 -15.47
N VAL A 268 -9.94 17.13 -14.55
CA VAL A 268 -8.97 16.06 -14.79
C VAL A 268 -9.41 14.82 -13.99
N GLY A 269 -8.94 13.64 -14.40
CA GLY A 269 -9.20 12.38 -13.70
C GLY A 269 -8.13 12.02 -12.68
N TYR A 270 -6.91 12.52 -12.83
CA TYR A 270 -5.77 12.09 -12.05
C TYR A 270 -4.88 13.26 -11.63
N VAL A 271 -4.50 13.28 -10.35
CA VAL A 271 -3.37 14.08 -9.87
C VAL A 271 -2.26 13.11 -9.47
N TRP A 272 -1.33 12.88 -10.39
CA TRP A 272 -0.24 11.92 -10.21
C TRP A 272 0.86 12.44 -9.30
N SER A 273 1.14 13.74 -9.37
CA SER A 273 2.25 14.38 -8.64
C SER A 273 1.93 15.83 -8.35
N LEU A 274 2.39 16.29 -7.19
CA LEU A 274 2.37 17.69 -6.79
C LEU A 274 3.80 18.17 -6.49
N ALA A 275 4.09 19.42 -6.84
CA ALA A 275 5.33 20.09 -6.49
C ALA A 275 5.06 21.57 -6.21
N VAL A 276 5.82 22.16 -5.29
CA VAL A 276 5.72 23.58 -4.91
C VAL A 276 7.09 24.21 -5.07
N ASP A 277 7.17 25.34 -5.77
CA ASP A 277 8.43 26.08 -5.89
C ASP A 277 8.63 27.09 -4.74
N ALA A 278 9.82 27.66 -4.66
CA ALA A 278 10.17 28.63 -3.62
C ALA A 278 9.29 29.89 -3.61
N SER A 279 8.62 30.21 -4.73
CA SER A 279 7.67 31.34 -4.81
C SER A 279 6.26 30.98 -4.31
N GLY A 280 6.00 29.69 -4.07
CA GLY A 280 4.68 29.19 -3.69
C GLY A 280 3.80 28.80 -4.88
N THR A 281 4.35 28.75 -6.10
CA THR A 281 3.61 28.21 -7.25
C THR A 281 3.44 26.72 -7.07
N ILE A 282 2.21 26.24 -7.18
CA ILE A 282 1.88 24.82 -7.10
C ILE A 282 1.75 24.27 -8.52
N TYR A 283 2.40 23.14 -8.76
CA TYR A 283 2.35 22.39 -10.01
C TYR A 283 1.68 21.04 -9.78
N ALA A 284 0.75 20.67 -10.66
CA ALA A 284 0.03 19.41 -10.62
C ALA A 284 0.22 18.64 -11.93
N GLY A 285 0.91 17.50 -11.85
CA GLY A 285 1.03 16.54 -12.94
C GLY A 285 -0.25 15.73 -13.05
N THR A 286 -0.84 15.70 -14.25
CA THR A 286 -2.14 15.07 -14.54
C THR A 286 -2.09 14.29 -15.85
N GLU A 287 -3.14 13.53 -16.16
CA GLU A 287 -3.26 12.83 -17.44
C GLU A 287 -3.39 13.77 -18.65
N GLN A 288 -3.77 15.04 -18.43
CA GLN A 288 -3.90 16.04 -19.50
C GLN A 288 -2.67 16.93 -19.67
N GLY A 289 -1.69 16.86 -18.77
CA GLY A 289 -0.54 17.76 -18.76
C GLY A 289 -0.16 18.23 -17.38
N LEU A 290 0.70 19.24 -17.35
CA LEU A 290 1.09 19.93 -16.13
C LEU A 290 0.27 21.20 -15.98
N PHE A 291 -0.54 21.27 -14.92
CA PHE A 291 -1.21 22.49 -14.50
C PHE A 291 -0.36 23.23 -13.48
N LYS A 292 -0.50 24.56 -13.43
CA LYS A 292 0.09 25.38 -12.36
C LYS A 292 -0.90 26.43 -11.83
N THR A 293 -0.71 26.82 -10.58
CA THR A 293 -1.39 27.96 -9.94
C THR A 293 -0.37 28.84 -9.23
N VAL A 294 -0.52 30.15 -9.36
CA VAL A 294 0.29 31.18 -8.68
C VAL A 294 -0.50 31.92 -7.59
N ASN A 295 -1.78 31.58 -7.39
CA ASN A 295 -2.70 32.28 -6.51
C ASN A 295 -3.45 31.35 -5.56
N GLY A 296 -2.72 30.37 -5.00
CA GLY A 296 -3.27 29.45 -3.98
C GLY A 296 -4.39 28.53 -4.48
N GLY A 297 -4.49 28.33 -5.80
CA GLY A 297 -5.47 27.44 -6.43
C GLY A 297 -6.75 28.12 -6.90
N THR A 298 -6.87 29.44 -6.72
CA THR A 298 -8.02 30.21 -7.23
C THR A 298 -8.19 29.99 -8.75
N THR A 299 -7.09 29.96 -9.50
CA THR A 299 -7.10 29.64 -10.93
C THR A 299 -5.92 28.73 -11.30
N TRP A 300 -6.19 27.72 -12.11
CA TRP A 300 -5.17 26.83 -12.65
C TRP A 300 -4.99 27.05 -14.15
N THR A 301 -3.74 27.11 -14.59
CA THR A 301 -3.37 27.26 -15.99
C THR A 301 -2.64 26.00 -16.47
N LEU A 302 -3.10 25.42 -17.56
CA LEU A 302 -2.40 24.33 -18.24
C LEU A 302 -1.15 24.90 -18.95
N THR A 303 0.00 24.28 -18.72
CA THR A 303 1.26 24.67 -19.36
C THR A 303 1.34 24.18 -20.81
N SER A 304 2.46 24.45 -21.50
CA SER A 304 2.72 23.91 -22.83
C SER A 304 2.90 22.39 -22.89
N LEU A 305 2.79 21.67 -21.75
CA LEU A 305 2.70 20.21 -21.69
C LEU A 305 1.29 19.65 -21.90
N ALA A 306 0.34 20.45 -22.42
CA ALA A 306 -0.99 19.98 -22.77
C ALA A 306 -0.96 18.71 -23.64
N GLY A 307 -1.79 17.73 -23.28
CA GLY A 307 -1.89 16.43 -23.96
C GLY A 307 -0.79 15.43 -23.61
N LYS A 308 0.08 15.72 -22.63
CA LYS A 308 1.10 14.77 -22.14
C LYS A 308 0.70 14.27 -20.76
N ASP A 309 0.62 12.96 -20.56
CA ASP A 309 0.36 12.37 -19.23
C ASP A 309 1.59 12.59 -18.33
N VAL A 310 1.53 13.60 -17.44
CA VAL A 310 2.65 13.98 -16.56
C VAL A 310 2.50 13.26 -15.23
N ARG A 311 3.34 12.25 -15.00
CA ARG A 311 3.25 11.36 -13.83
C ARG A 311 4.11 11.79 -12.65
N ALA A 312 5.21 12.50 -12.92
CA ALA A 312 6.10 12.97 -11.89
C ALA A 312 6.55 14.40 -12.18
N VAL A 313 6.57 15.23 -11.14
CA VAL A 313 7.08 16.61 -11.21
C VAL A 313 8.06 16.82 -10.07
N LYS A 314 9.27 17.29 -10.38
CA LYS A 314 10.28 17.68 -9.40
C LYS A 314 10.91 19.01 -9.77
N ILE A 315 11.41 19.71 -8.76
CA ILE A 315 12.03 21.03 -8.88
C ILE A 315 13.43 20.91 -8.27
N ASP A 316 14.46 21.29 -9.01
CA ASP A 316 15.82 21.33 -8.46
C ASP A 316 16.06 22.61 -7.62
N ALA A 317 17.20 22.66 -6.95
CA ALA A 317 17.58 23.80 -6.10
C ALA A 317 17.75 25.12 -6.87
N GLN A 318 17.87 25.08 -8.20
CA GLN A 318 17.94 26.25 -9.07
C GLN A 318 16.55 26.70 -9.56
N GLY A 319 15.49 25.98 -9.21
CA GLY A 319 14.12 26.26 -9.65
C GLY A 319 13.78 25.68 -11.02
N ASN A 320 14.62 24.82 -11.60
CA ASN A 320 14.26 24.15 -12.85
C ASN A 320 13.24 23.05 -12.58
N LEU A 321 12.23 22.97 -13.43
CA LEU A 321 11.20 21.94 -13.36
C LEU A 321 11.59 20.75 -14.23
N TYR A 322 11.33 19.55 -13.72
CA TYR A 322 11.45 18.29 -14.46
C TYR A 322 10.10 17.58 -14.42
N ALA A 323 9.63 17.19 -15.61
CA ALA A 323 8.40 16.44 -15.79
C ALA A 323 8.73 15.05 -16.36
N GLY A 324 8.40 14.02 -15.58
CA GLY A 324 8.37 12.63 -16.03
C GLY A 324 7.02 12.37 -16.67
N THR A 325 7.03 11.89 -17.91
CA THR A 325 5.80 11.69 -18.69
C THR A 325 5.63 10.25 -19.13
N TRP A 326 4.38 9.85 -19.32
CA TRP A 326 4.09 8.55 -19.91
C TRP A 326 4.19 8.61 -21.44
N GLY A 327 5.36 8.26 -21.97
CA GLY A 327 5.60 8.09 -23.41
C GLY A 327 6.45 9.18 -24.04
N PHE A 328 6.67 10.33 -23.37
CA PHE A 328 7.53 11.41 -23.88
C PHE A 328 8.85 11.55 -23.13
N GLY A 329 9.14 10.69 -22.14
CA GLY A 329 10.39 10.69 -21.39
C GLY A 329 10.43 11.79 -20.33
N VAL A 330 11.61 12.41 -20.17
CA VAL A 330 11.82 13.52 -19.24
C VAL A 330 11.87 14.83 -20.00
N LEU A 331 11.11 15.82 -19.54
CA LEU A 331 11.14 17.19 -20.06
C LEU A 331 11.60 18.14 -18.95
N LYS A 332 12.31 19.20 -19.33
CA LYS A 332 12.79 20.24 -18.41
C LYS A 332 12.29 21.63 -18.82
N SER A 333 11.93 22.43 -17.82
CA SER A 333 11.66 23.86 -17.99
C SER A 333 12.56 24.67 -17.06
N THR A 334 13.06 25.80 -17.57
CA THR A 334 13.87 26.78 -16.81
C THR A 334 13.16 28.13 -16.69
N ASP A 335 11.88 28.20 -17.05
CA ASP A 335 11.08 29.42 -17.16
C ASP A 335 9.68 29.26 -16.54
N ASN A 336 9.62 28.54 -15.41
CA ASN A 336 8.41 28.26 -14.63
C ASN A 336 7.31 27.56 -15.44
N GLY A 337 7.70 26.63 -16.30
CA GLY A 337 6.81 25.79 -17.10
C GLY A 337 6.23 26.47 -18.33
N SER A 338 6.79 27.61 -18.77
CA SER A 338 6.32 28.31 -19.97
C SER A 338 6.77 27.57 -21.24
N THR A 339 8.04 27.15 -21.28
CA THR A 339 8.61 26.32 -22.34
C THR A 339 9.29 25.08 -21.75
N TRP A 340 9.36 24.02 -22.57
CA TRP A 340 9.89 22.72 -22.17
C TRP A 340 10.82 22.16 -23.24
N THR A 341 11.96 21.65 -22.80
CA THR A 341 12.93 20.94 -23.63
C THR A 341 12.88 19.45 -23.31
N THR A 342 12.81 18.60 -24.34
CA THR A 342 12.86 17.15 -24.16
C THR A 342 14.30 16.70 -23.93
N LEU A 343 14.51 15.85 -22.93
CA LEU A 343 15.82 15.49 -22.38
C LEU A 343 15.96 13.95 -22.34
N ASN A 344 15.96 13.32 -23.53
CA ASN A 344 15.84 11.86 -23.66
C ASN A 344 17.11 11.15 -24.14
N THR A 345 18.26 11.81 -24.22
CA THR A 345 19.51 11.15 -24.63
C THR A 345 19.85 10.05 -23.63
N GLY A 346 19.90 8.79 -24.10
CA GLY A 346 20.11 7.62 -23.23
C GLY A 346 18.86 7.05 -22.57
N ILE A 347 17.68 7.64 -22.77
CA ILE A 347 16.40 7.10 -22.30
C ILE A 347 15.83 6.13 -23.35
N LEU A 348 15.85 4.83 -23.07
CA LEU A 348 15.33 3.80 -23.98
C LEU A 348 13.82 3.56 -23.81
N ASN A 349 13.30 3.72 -22.60
CA ASN A 349 11.88 3.61 -22.30
C ASN A 349 11.36 4.95 -21.79
N THR A 350 10.44 5.55 -22.54
CA THR A 350 9.92 6.90 -22.30
C THR A 350 8.69 6.94 -21.40
N ALA A 351 8.25 5.81 -20.83
CA ALA A 351 7.20 5.76 -19.82
C ALA A 351 7.79 6.06 -18.43
N ILE A 352 8.05 7.34 -18.14
CA ILE A 352 8.61 7.78 -16.86
C ILE A 352 7.48 7.99 -15.87
N HIS A 353 7.53 7.24 -14.76
CA HIS A 353 6.49 7.24 -13.73
C HIS A 353 6.93 7.94 -12.45
N ALA A 354 8.23 7.90 -12.12
CA ALA A 354 8.77 8.50 -10.90
C ALA A 354 10.02 9.35 -11.19
N LEU A 355 10.20 10.42 -10.44
CA LEU A 355 11.40 11.26 -10.44
C LEU A 355 11.88 11.53 -9.01
N ALA A 356 13.19 11.51 -8.80
CA ALA A 356 13.83 11.97 -7.56
C ALA A 356 15.08 12.79 -7.89
N ILE A 357 15.40 13.76 -7.03
CA ILE A 357 16.60 14.61 -7.17
C ILE A 357 17.35 14.57 -5.84
N ASP A 358 18.65 14.29 -5.89
CA ASP A 358 19.50 14.31 -4.69
C ASP A 358 20.08 15.70 -4.40
N GLY A 359 20.68 15.87 -3.22
CA GLY A 359 21.27 17.15 -2.80
C GLY A 359 22.44 17.64 -3.66
N SER A 360 23.00 16.78 -4.52
CA SER A 360 24.04 17.16 -5.50
C SER A 360 23.45 17.56 -6.86
N GLY A 361 22.13 17.50 -7.02
CA GLY A 361 21.44 17.79 -8.28
C GLY A 361 21.44 16.64 -9.28
N ASN A 362 21.82 15.42 -8.87
CA ASN A 362 21.60 14.26 -9.74
C ASN A 362 20.12 13.92 -9.78
N ILE A 363 19.67 13.52 -10.96
CA ILE A 363 18.28 13.22 -11.23
C ILE A 363 18.16 11.74 -11.51
N TYR A 364 17.20 11.10 -10.87
CA TYR A 364 16.87 9.70 -11.05
C TYR A 364 15.47 9.62 -11.61
N ALA A 365 15.28 8.84 -12.68
CA ALA A 365 13.97 8.60 -13.26
C ALA A 365 13.66 7.10 -13.25
N GLY A 366 12.52 6.77 -12.64
CA GLY A 366 11.95 5.43 -12.65
C GLY A 366 10.99 5.30 -13.83
N SER A 367 11.22 4.29 -14.66
CA SER A 367 10.36 3.99 -15.80
C SER A 367 9.53 2.72 -15.57
N PHE A 368 8.42 2.62 -16.28
CA PHE A 368 7.62 1.41 -16.33
C PHE A 368 8.02 0.56 -17.54
N GLY A 369 8.91 -0.39 -17.30
CA GLY A 369 9.45 -1.32 -18.30
C GLY A 369 10.92 -1.09 -18.67
N GLY A 370 11.60 -0.07 -18.12
CA GLY A 370 13.01 0.21 -18.40
C GLY A 370 13.89 0.38 -17.15
N GLY A 371 13.35 0.20 -15.94
CA GLY A 371 14.11 0.31 -14.70
C GLY A 371 14.42 1.76 -14.31
N ILE A 372 15.59 1.97 -13.68
CA ILE A 372 16.01 3.26 -13.12
C ILE A 372 17.18 3.82 -13.94
N ILE A 373 17.01 5.04 -14.44
CA ILE A 373 18.04 5.79 -15.15
C ILE A 373 18.47 7.01 -14.34
N LYS A 374 19.71 7.47 -14.54
CA LYS A 374 20.30 8.62 -13.84
C LYS A 374 20.92 9.63 -14.80
N SER A 375 20.77 10.90 -14.47
CA SER A 375 21.50 12.02 -15.05
C SER A 375 22.31 12.75 -13.97
N THR A 376 23.54 13.14 -14.30
CA THR A 376 24.42 13.97 -13.46
C THR A 376 24.69 15.35 -14.06
N ASN A 377 24.05 15.69 -15.18
CA ASN A 377 24.30 16.91 -15.96
C ASN A 377 23.01 17.70 -16.25
N GLY A 378 22.08 17.70 -15.30
CA GLY A 378 20.83 18.48 -15.40
C GLY A 378 19.84 17.95 -16.44
N GLY A 379 19.90 16.64 -16.74
CA GLY A 379 19.02 15.90 -17.62
C GLY A 379 19.52 15.76 -19.05
N ILE A 380 20.69 16.31 -19.40
CA ILE A 380 21.17 16.31 -20.80
C ILE A 380 21.37 14.87 -21.29
N ASP A 381 22.00 14.02 -20.48
CA ASP A 381 22.23 12.61 -20.80
C ASP A 381 21.89 11.70 -19.63
N TRP A 382 21.40 10.51 -19.95
CA TRP A 382 20.95 9.50 -19.00
C TRP A 382 21.73 8.20 -19.14
N THR A 383 22.01 7.58 -18.01
CA THR A 383 22.65 6.27 -17.91
C THR A 383 21.75 5.31 -17.15
N ASP A 384 21.55 4.11 -17.69
CA ASP A 384 20.86 3.03 -17.00
C ASP A 384 21.68 2.51 -15.81
N LEU A 385 21.05 2.46 -14.64
CA LEU A 385 21.66 1.98 -13.40
C LEU A 385 21.58 0.46 -13.26
N ASN A 386 20.93 -0.24 -14.18
CA ASN A 386 20.79 -1.70 -14.19
C ASN A 386 20.28 -2.23 -12.84
N ALA A 387 19.23 -1.61 -12.30
CA ALA A 387 18.70 -1.89 -10.97
C ALA A 387 18.10 -3.30 -10.77
N GLY A 388 18.10 -4.13 -11.81
CA GLY A 388 17.66 -5.53 -11.75
C GLY A 388 16.14 -5.73 -11.81
N PHE A 389 15.36 -4.67 -11.95
CA PHE A 389 13.91 -4.76 -12.14
C PHE A 389 13.37 -3.62 -13.01
N PRO A 390 12.47 -3.89 -13.97
CA PRO A 390 12.09 -2.90 -14.98
C PRO A 390 10.88 -2.02 -14.61
N TYR A 391 10.05 -2.39 -13.62
CA TYR A 391 8.79 -1.68 -13.31
C TYR A 391 8.88 -0.85 -12.03
N ILE A 392 9.25 0.42 -12.20
CA ILE A 392 9.47 1.36 -11.09
C ILE A 392 8.25 2.26 -10.93
N TRP A 393 7.67 2.26 -9.72
CA TRP A 393 6.44 2.97 -9.39
C TRP A 393 6.67 4.20 -8.50
N ALA A 394 7.63 4.12 -7.59
CA ALA A 394 7.98 5.23 -6.69
C ALA A 394 9.50 5.31 -6.55
N LEU A 395 10.01 6.52 -6.30
CA LEU A 395 11.44 6.75 -6.15
C LEU A 395 11.67 7.89 -5.16
N THR A 396 12.60 7.69 -4.23
CA THR A 396 13.06 8.72 -3.30
C THR A 396 14.56 8.60 -3.04
N VAL A 397 15.18 9.71 -2.65
CA VAL A 397 16.56 9.76 -2.17
C VAL A 397 16.55 10.26 -0.74
N ALA A 398 17.10 9.47 0.18
CA ALA A 398 17.24 9.82 1.59
C ALA A 398 18.30 10.91 1.79
N PRO A 399 18.28 11.64 2.92
CA PRO A 399 19.31 12.63 3.25
C PRO A 399 20.75 12.09 3.23
N ASN A 400 20.96 10.82 3.58
CA ASN A 400 22.26 10.15 3.51
C ASN A 400 22.69 9.69 2.10
N GLY A 401 21.89 9.98 1.07
CA GLY A 401 22.15 9.62 -0.32
C GLY A 401 21.70 8.21 -0.73
N ASN A 402 21.11 7.43 0.19
CA ASN A 402 20.51 6.15 -0.17
C ASN A 402 19.30 6.37 -1.10
N ILE A 403 19.17 5.52 -2.11
CA ILE A 403 18.08 5.57 -3.08
C ILE A 403 17.16 4.40 -2.80
N TYR A 404 15.86 4.66 -2.72
CA TYR A 404 14.84 3.62 -2.55
C TYR A 404 13.82 3.72 -3.68
N ALA A 405 13.53 2.57 -4.29
CA ALA A 405 12.55 2.46 -5.36
C ALA A 405 11.43 1.49 -4.96
N GLY A 406 10.19 1.95 -5.01
CA GLY A 406 9.01 1.10 -4.95
C GLY A 406 8.76 0.50 -6.31
N THR A 407 8.52 -0.81 -6.38
CA THR A 407 8.34 -1.54 -7.63
C THR A 407 6.97 -2.18 -7.75
N TYR A 408 6.56 -2.44 -8.99
CA TYR A 408 5.40 -3.26 -9.30
C TYR A 408 5.84 -4.71 -9.52
N GLY A 409 6.06 -5.46 -8.44
CA GLY A 409 6.29 -6.91 -8.47
C GLY A 409 7.57 -7.40 -7.80
N ALA A 410 8.50 -6.53 -7.39
CA ALA A 410 9.74 -6.92 -6.71
C ALA A 410 9.89 -6.34 -5.29
N GLY A 411 8.93 -5.59 -4.77
CA GLY A 411 9.04 -4.92 -3.48
C GLY A 411 9.85 -3.63 -3.54
N VAL A 412 10.77 -3.43 -2.61
CA VAL A 412 11.64 -2.25 -2.53
C VAL A 412 13.02 -2.58 -3.06
N LEU A 413 13.54 -1.77 -3.98
CA LEU A 413 14.96 -1.78 -4.32
C LEU A 413 15.69 -0.68 -3.54
N LYS A 414 16.92 -0.96 -3.11
CA LYS A 414 17.78 -0.03 -2.40
C LYS A 414 19.15 0.06 -3.06
N SER A 415 19.69 1.27 -3.17
CA SER A 415 21.10 1.51 -3.47
C SER A 415 21.70 2.41 -2.39
N ALA A 416 22.89 2.04 -1.88
CA ALA A 416 23.66 2.85 -0.92
C ALA A 416 24.89 3.55 -1.53
N ASN A 417 25.06 3.46 -2.86
CA ASN A 417 26.25 3.93 -3.56
C ASN A 417 25.89 4.61 -4.90
N ASN A 418 24.97 5.58 -4.83
CA ASN A 418 24.60 6.45 -5.94
C ASN A 418 24.07 5.72 -7.19
N GLY A 419 23.52 4.52 -7.02
CA GLY A 419 22.93 3.71 -8.08
C GLY A 419 23.88 2.67 -8.68
N THR A 420 25.10 2.51 -8.15
CA THR A 420 26.09 1.59 -8.70
C THR A 420 25.73 0.12 -8.46
N THR A 421 25.16 -0.18 -7.29
CA THR A 421 24.67 -1.53 -6.94
C THR A 421 23.33 -1.45 -6.23
N TRP A 422 22.48 -2.44 -6.50
CA TRP A 422 21.14 -2.52 -5.94
C TRP A 422 20.94 -3.80 -5.14
N THR A 423 20.22 -3.67 -4.03
CA THR A 423 19.73 -4.80 -3.22
C THR A 423 18.21 -4.75 -3.16
N ASN A 424 17.59 -5.90 -2.90
CA ASN A 424 16.15 -6.01 -2.68
C ASN A 424 15.91 -6.43 -1.22
N PRO A 425 15.82 -5.48 -0.28
CA PRO A 425 15.48 -5.80 1.09
C PRO A 425 14.07 -6.41 1.18
N ASN A 426 13.94 -7.49 1.96
CA ASN A 426 12.69 -8.21 2.07
C ASN A 426 11.69 -7.45 2.95
N VAL A 427 10.79 -6.70 2.32
CA VAL A 427 9.63 -6.05 2.96
C VAL A 427 8.46 -7.04 3.14
N GLY A 428 8.53 -8.22 2.52
CA GLY A 428 7.42 -9.18 2.47
C GLY A 428 6.29 -8.78 1.51
N GLN A 429 6.49 -7.76 0.68
CA GLN A 429 5.50 -7.20 -0.23
C GLN A 429 6.06 -7.06 -1.63
N ALA A 430 5.32 -7.51 -2.65
CA ALA A 430 5.74 -7.43 -4.05
C ALA A 430 5.40 -6.08 -4.71
N PHE A 431 4.30 -5.43 -4.28
CA PHE A 431 3.79 -4.20 -4.89
C PHE A 431 3.90 -3.03 -3.92
N ILE A 432 4.72 -2.05 -4.28
CA ILE A 432 4.99 -0.84 -3.50
C ILE A 432 4.62 0.39 -4.34
N TYR A 433 3.58 1.10 -3.92
CA TYR A 433 2.98 2.21 -4.67
C TYR A 433 3.52 3.58 -4.26
N GLY A 434 4.06 3.69 -3.06
CA GLY A 434 4.69 4.91 -2.54
C GLY A 434 5.91 4.57 -1.71
N VAL A 435 6.94 5.42 -1.79
CA VAL A 435 8.13 5.35 -0.92
C VAL A 435 8.54 6.77 -0.55
N THR A 436 8.78 7.01 0.73
CA THR A 436 9.28 8.29 1.25
C THR A 436 10.31 8.06 2.34
N THR A 437 11.05 9.11 2.69
CA THR A 437 12.03 9.10 3.78
C THR A 437 11.85 10.33 4.66
N ASP A 438 12.19 10.22 5.94
CA ASP A 438 12.21 11.35 6.86
C ASP A 438 13.62 11.94 7.05
N ALA A 439 13.71 12.94 7.94
CA ALA A 439 14.95 13.63 8.32
C ALA A 439 16.05 12.68 8.83
N ASN A 440 15.64 11.58 9.47
CA ASN A 440 16.50 10.65 10.16
C ASN A 440 16.95 9.49 9.26
N ASN A 441 16.59 9.53 7.98
CA ASN A 441 16.80 8.46 6.99
C ASN A 441 15.94 7.21 7.25
N ASN A 442 14.90 7.30 8.09
CA ASN A 442 13.92 6.24 8.13
C ASN A 442 13.19 6.22 6.79
N VAL A 443 12.86 5.03 6.32
CA VAL A 443 12.18 4.82 5.04
C VAL A 443 10.82 4.19 5.29
N TYR A 444 9.83 4.68 4.54
CA TYR A 444 8.46 4.22 4.61
C TYR A 444 7.99 3.79 3.23
N ALA A 445 7.27 2.68 3.17
CA ALA A 445 6.76 2.09 1.93
C ALA A 445 5.26 1.81 2.06
N ALA A 446 4.48 2.23 1.07
CA ALA A 446 3.05 1.95 0.98
C ALA A 446 2.79 0.73 0.11
N SER A 447 2.11 -0.27 0.68
CA SER A 447 1.60 -1.43 -0.03
C SER A 447 0.07 -1.43 0.04
N TRP A 448 -0.57 -1.58 -1.12
CA TRP A 448 -2.02 -1.44 -1.25
C TRP A 448 -2.81 -2.22 -0.19
N ALA A 449 -2.67 -3.54 -0.22
CA ALA A 449 -3.46 -4.43 0.64
C ALA A 449 -2.91 -4.52 2.06
N ASN A 450 -1.60 -4.32 2.24
CA ASN A 450 -0.89 -4.67 3.48
C ASN A 450 -0.43 -3.46 4.29
N GLY A 451 -0.84 -2.25 3.89
CA GLY A 451 -0.66 -1.04 4.67
C GLY A 451 0.71 -0.39 4.49
N ILE A 452 1.18 0.26 5.55
CA ILE A 452 2.44 1.03 5.56
C ILE A 452 3.51 0.24 6.29
N PHE A 453 4.70 0.16 5.70
CA PHE A 453 5.88 -0.46 6.28
C PHE A 453 6.93 0.62 6.58
N GLY A 454 7.64 0.49 7.70
CA GLY A 454 8.70 1.39 8.12
C GLY A 454 10.02 0.67 8.40
N SER A 455 11.13 1.36 8.20
CA SER A 455 12.46 0.89 8.53
C SER A 455 13.34 2.03 9.05
N SER A 456 14.04 1.78 10.16
CA SER A 456 14.92 2.74 10.85
C SER A 456 16.40 2.44 10.69
N ASP A 457 16.74 1.34 10.02
CA ASP A 457 18.09 0.86 9.81
C ASP A 457 18.49 0.90 8.34
N ASN A 458 18.01 1.94 7.63
CA ASN A 458 18.21 2.15 6.20
C ASN A 458 17.64 1.00 5.35
N GLY A 459 16.47 0.47 5.67
CA GLY A 459 15.83 -0.58 4.89
C GLY A 459 16.42 -1.97 5.08
N ALA A 460 17.18 -2.23 6.15
CA ALA A 460 17.71 -3.57 6.42
C ALA A 460 16.62 -4.46 7.04
N ASN A 461 15.83 -3.91 7.97
CA ASN A 461 14.65 -4.56 8.56
C ASN A 461 13.42 -3.67 8.41
N TRP A 462 12.28 -4.30 8.16
CA TRP A 462 11.00 -3.62 7.94
C TRP A 462 9.95 -4.11 8.93
N VAL A 463 9.15 -3.16 9.43
CA VAL A 463 8.03 -3.42 10.35
C VAL A 463 6.74 -2.95 9.70
N ASN A 464 5.68 -3.74 9.83
CA ASN A 464 4.33 -3.31 9.43
C ASN A 464 3.79 -2.30 10.47
N LEU A 465 3.59 -1.06 10.03
CA LEU A 465 3.08 0.03 10.86
C LEU A 465 1.55 0.09 10.88
N GLY A 466 0.83 -0.75 10.13
CA GLY A 466 -0.63 -0.82 10.12
C GLY A 466 -1.26 -0.29 8.84
N LEU A 467 -2.58 -0.04 8.88
CA LEU A 467 -3.43 0.31 7.73
C LEU A 467 -3.63 -0.83 6.70
N SER A 468 -3.35 -2.07 7.11
CA SER A 468 -3.69 -3.28 6.34
C SER A 468 -5.19 -3.31 6.00
N GLY A 469 -5.53 -3.66 4.76
CA GLY A 469 -6.90 -3.75 4.26
C GLY A 469 -7.55 -2.41 3.89
N LEU A 470 -6.83 -1.28 4.01
CA LEU A 470 -7.38 0.05 3.73
C LEU A 470 -6.97 0.63 2.37
N GLY A 471 -6.29 -0.15 1.51
CA GLY A 471 -5.86 0.35 0.20
C GLY A 471 -4.85 1.50 0.31
N ALA A 472 -3.78 1.31 1.10
CA ALA A 472 -2.78 2.35 1.32
C ALA A 472 -1.90 2.55 0.07
N GLY A 473 -2.12 3.65 -0.64
CA GLY A 473 -1.44 3.93 -1.91
C GLY A 473 -0.45 5.08 -1.89
N ALA A 474 -0.54 5.94 -0.88
CA ALA A 474 0.34 7.10 -0.75
C ALA A 474 0.93 7.14 0.67
N VAL A 475 2.22 7.44 0.76
CA VAL A 475 2.93 7.72 2.02
C VAL A 475 3.80 8.95 1.84
N PHE A 476 3.81 9.83 2.83
CA PHE A 476 4.55 11.09 2.78
C PHE A 476 5.10 11.47 4.15
N SER A 477 6.33 11.96 4.16
CA SER A 477 6.96 12.59 5.32
C SER A 477 7.80 13.74 4.79
N THR A 478 7.88 14.83 5.54
CA THR A 478 8.85 15.89 5.22
C THR A 478 10.18 15.59 5.92
N PRO A 479 11.31 16.07 5.38
CA PRO A 479 12.61 16.00 6.06
C PRO A 479 12.70 16.85 7.33
N THR A 480 11.63 17.54 7.75
CA THR A 480 11.59 18.38 8.95
C THR A 480 10.54 17.94 9.96
N SER A 481 9.72 16.95 9.60
CA SER A 481 8.62 16.44 10.43
C SER A 481 8.93 15.04 10.92
N SER A 482 8.50 14.74 12.15
CA SER A 482 8.40 13.38 12.68
C SER A 482 7.12 12.67 12.24
N ILE A 483 6.18 13.39 11.62
CA ILE A 483 4.88 12.87 11.23
C ILE A 483 4.97 12.22 9.85
N VAL A 484 4.55 10.96 9.79
CA VAL A 484 4.29 10.23 8.56
C VAL A 484 2.80 10.30 8.25
N TRP A 485 2.49 10.64 7.02
CA TRP A 485 1.14 10.71 6.48
C TRP A 485 0.89 9.53 5.55
N ALA A 486 -0.31 8.96 5.60
CA ALA A 486 -0.74 7.87 4.74
C ALA A 486 -2.12 8.16 4.16
N GLY A 487 -2.25 7.99 2.85
CA GLY A 487 -3.50 8.15 2.11
C GLY A 487 -4.05 6.81 1.63
N THR A 488 -5.36 6.61 1.78
CA THR A 488 -6.07 5.37 1.44
C THR A 488 -7.00 5.52 0.24
N GLU A 489 -7.42 4.39 -0.32
CA GLU A 489 -8.30 4.31 -1.50
C GLU A 489 -9.68 4.96 -1.28
N ASN A 490 -10.15 4.98 -0.04
CA ASN A 490 -11.43 5.59 0.33
C ASN A 490 -11.34 7.11 0.60
N GLY A 491 -10.15 7.70 0.52
CA GLY A 491 -9.95 9.15 0.70
C GLY A 491 -9.71 9.58 2.14
N THR A 492 -9.36 8.63 3.02
CA THR A 492 -9.01 8.92 4.40
C THR A 492 -7.52 9.21 4.50
N LEU A 493 -7.19 10.27 5.21
CA LEU A 493 -5.80 10.58 5.57
C LEU A 493 -5.55 10.14 7.00
N TYR A 494 -4.44 9.45 7.19
CA TYR A 494 -3.94 9.06 8.49
C TYR A 494 -2.60 9.75 8.75
N SER A 495 -2.36 10.07 10.01
CA SER A 495 -1.05 10.51 10.48
C SER A 495 -0.53 9.59 11.58
N LEU A 496 0.79 9.44 11.63
CA LEU A 496 1.51 8.71 12.66
C LEU A 496 2.74 9.52 13.04
N ASP A 497 2.81 9.94 14.30
CA ASP A 497 3.93 10.71 14.82
C ASP A 497 5.05 9.78 15.29
N SER A 498 6.27 10.06 14.83
CA SER A 498 7.49 9.40 15.27
C SER A 498 7.45 7.86 15.22
N PRO A 499 6.97 7.23 14.13
CA PRO A 499 6.77 5.76 14.09
C PRO A 499 8.04 4.94 14.30
N MET A 500 9.20 5.55 14.03
CA MET A 500 10.51 4.91 14.05
C MET A 500 11.43 5.51 15.10
N SER A 501 10.93 6.39 15.97
CA SER A 501 11.69 6.76 17.16
C SER A 501 11.81 5.51 18.04
N VAL A 502 13.02 5.24 18.55
CA VAL A 502 13.13 4.47 19.79
C VAL A 502 12.19 5.16 20.76
N GLU A 503 11.26 4.45 21.40
CA GLU A 503 10.58 5.02 22.55
C GLU A 503 11.69 5.50 23.49
N THR A 504 11.97 6.81 23.50
CA THR A 504 12.32 7.43 24.76
C THR A 504 11.09 7.15 25.58
N VAL A 505 11.18 6.14 26.44
CA VAL A 505 10.17 5.84 27.47
C VAL A 505 9.75 7.20 27.96
N GLY A 506 8.56 7.63 27.52
CA GLY A 506 7.99 8.85 28.00
C GLY A 506 7.96 8.62 29.50
N THR A 507 8.72 9.40 30.25
CA THR A 507 8.58 9.42 31.69
C THR A 507 7.21 10.05 31.95
N SER A 508 6.14 9.30 31.70
CA SER A 508 4.97 9.40 32.53
C SER A 508 5.49 9.08 33.91
N VAL A 509 5.75 10.13 34.68
CA VAL A 509 6.01 9.99 36.10
C VAL A 509 4.86 9.12 36.62
N PRO A 510 5.14 7.93 37.18
CA PRO A 510 4.09 7.06 37.67
C PRO A 510 3.14 7.87 38.56
N VAL A 511 1.83 7.77 38.37
CA VAL A 511 0.87 8.49 39.22
C VAL A 511 0.57 7.73 40.52
N GLU A 512 0.98 6.47 40.57
CA GLU A 512 0.82 5.57 41.72
C GLU A 512 2.06 4.71 41.97
N PHE A 513 2.13 4.12 43.16
CA PHE A 513 3.14 3.12 43.46
C PHE A 513 2.76 1.77 42.84
N ASN A 514 3.69 1.12 42.16
CA ASN A 514 3.48 -0.22 41.61
C ASN A 514 4.66 -1.13 41.92
N LEU A 515 4.37 -2.39 42.26
CA LEU A 515 5.36 -3.47 42.31
C LEU A 515 4.92 -4.53 41.31
N SER A 516 5.78 -4.87 40.35
CA SER A 516 5.49 -5.87 39.32
C SER A 516 5.91 -7.27 39.75
N GLN A 517 5.32 -8.28 39.11
CA GLN A 517 5.80 -9.66 39.22
C GLN A 517 7.21 -9.75 38.65
N ASN A 518 8.13 -10.42 39.37
CA ASN A 518 9.49 -10.65 38.88
C ASN A 518 9.47 -11.47 37.58
N TYR A 519 10.39 -11.18 36.66
CA TYR A 519 10.53 -11.95 35.42
C TYR A 519 12.00 -12.34 35.18
N PRO A 520 12.29 -13.60 34.84
CA PRO A 520 11.35 -14.73 34.76
C PRO A 520 10.78 -15.15 36.13
N ASN A 521 9.64 -15.86 36.17
CA ASN A 521 9.12 -16.54 37.37
C ASN A 521 8.30 -17.79 36.97
N PRO A 522 8.75 -19.02 37.26
CA PRO A 522 9.95 -19.38 38.02
C PRO A 522 11.27 -18.92 37.36
N PHE A 523 12.32 -18.72 38.16
CA PHE A 523 13.62 -18.21 37.69
C PHE A 523 14.81 -19.11 38.07
N ASN A 524 15.91 -19.00 37.31
CA ASN A 524 17.16 -19.74 37.53
C ASN A 524 18.39 -19.05 36.93
N PRO A 525 19.44 -18.70 37.71
CA PRO A 525 19.42 -18.37 39.12
C PRO A 525 18.99 -16.91 39.36
N SER A 526 18.76 -16.12 38.30
CA SER A 526 18.50 -14.68 38.38
C SER A 526 17.14 -14.27 37.83
N THR A 527 16.63 -13.16 38.36
CA THR A 527 15.38 -12.51 37.94
C THR A 527 15.51 -11.00 38.03
N VAL A 528 14.65 -10.27 37.32
CA VAL A 528 14.50 -8.82 37.47
C VAL A 528 13.20 -8.51 38.21
N ILE A 529 13.26 -7.60 39.17
CA ILE A 529 12.09 -7.04 39.88
C ILE A 529 11.89 -5.60 39.41
N ARG A 530 10.69 -5.29 38.92
CA ARG A 530 10.32 -3.95 38.45
C ARG A 530 9.36 -3.28 39.42
N PHE A 531 9.52 -1.99 39.64
CA PHE A 531 8.60 -1.18 40.45
C PHE A 531 8.56 0.27 39.99
N ALA A 532 7.49 0.96 40.32
CA ALA A 532 7.24 2.36 40.00
C ALA A 532 6.94 3.14 41.28
N ILE A 533 7.48 4.36 41.40
CA ILE A 533 7.16 5.27 42.51
C ILE A 533 6.74 6.65 41.97
N PRO A 534 5.68 7.27 42.53
CA PRO A 534 5.11 8.51 41.99
C PRO A 534 5.75 9.80 42.53
N ALA A 535 6.56 9.70 43.58
CA ALA A 535 7.24 10.82 44.22
C ALA A 535 8.52 10.34 44.91
N GLU A 536 9.40 11.30 45.26
CA GLU A 536 10.63 11.00 45.97
C GLU A 536 10.35 10.31 47.31
N ASN A 537 10.99 9.16 47.55
CA ASN A 537 10.82 8.41 48.79
C ASN A 537 12.06 7.55 49.11
N LEU A 538 12.24 7.21 50.38
CA LEU A 538 13.19 6.18 50.79
C LEU A 538 12.59 4.81 50.43
N VAL A 539 13.21 4.12 49.47
CA VAL A 539 12.74 2.82 48.98
C VAL A 539 13.59 1.70 49.55
N THR A 540 12.94 0.73 50.18
CA THR A 540 13.56 -0.54 50.62
C THR A 540 12.98 -1.70 49.84
N LEU A 541 13.81 -2.56 49.24
CA LEU A 541 13.41 -3.80 48.58
C LEU A 541 14.14 -4.98 49.22
N ASN A 542 13.39 -5.82 49.92
CA ASN A 542 13.90 -6.93 50.71
C ASN A 542 13.36 -8.27 50.23
N ILE A 543 14.20 -9.30 50.24
CA ILE A 543 13.86 -10.69 49.95
C ILE A 543 13.78 -11.48 51.25
N TYR A 544 12.71 -12.23 51.43
CA TYR A 544 12.43 -13.07 52.58
C TYR A 544 12.23 -14.52 52.16
N SER A 545 12.60 -15.45 53.04
CA SER A 545 12.21 -16.86 52.92
C SER A 545 10.71 -17.02 53.17
N ILE A 546 10.14 -18.18 52.83
CA ILE A 546 8.73 -18.49 53.13
C ILE A 546 8.41 -18.50 54.63
N THR A 547 9.42 -18.64 55.50
CA THR A 547 9.28 -18.58 56.96
C THR A 547 9.40 -17.15 57.51
N GLY A 548 9.65 -16.15 56.65
CA GLY A 548 9.75 -14.73 57.01
C GLY A 548 11.14 -14.25 57.43
N GLU A 549 12.17 -15.08 57.27
CA GLU A 549 13.56 -14.67 57.50
C GLU A 549 14.04 -13.74 56.38
N LEU A 550 14.73 -12.64 56.71
CA LEU A 550 15.32 -11.73 55.72
C LEU A 550 16.56 -12.38 55.10
N VAL A 551 16.53 -12.59 53.79
CA VAL A 551 17.57 -13.31 53.03
C VAL A 551 18.47 -12.34 52.25
N ALA A 552 17.91 -11.23 51.75
CA ALA A 552 18.69 -10.19 51.07
C ALA A 552 17.99 -8.83 51.13
N THR A 553 18.77 -7.75 51.11
CA THR A 553 18.29 -6.39 50.83
C THR A 553 18.86 -5.96 49.49
N LEU A 554 18.00 -5.77 48.49
CA LEU A 554 18.40 -5.42 47.13
C LEU A 554 18.48 -3.91 46.91
N LEU A 555 17.73 -3.14 47.69
CA LEU A 555 17.70 -1.69 47.60
C LEU A 555 17.40 -1.09 48.98
N ASN A 556 18.11 -0.03 49.35
CA ASN A 556 17.82 0.80 50.53
C ASN A 556 18.37 2.22 50.29
N GLU A 557 17.70 3.00 49.46
CA GLU A 557 18.13 4.36 49.09
C GLU A 557 16.95 5.25 48.72
N VAL A 558 17.19 6.57 48.70
CA VAL A 558 16.20 7.54 48.24
C VAL A 558 16.12 7.47 46.72
N LYS A 559 14.91 7.29 46.19
CA LYS A 559 14.60 7.29 44.76
C LYS A 559 13.64 8.43 44.45
N THR A 560 13.82 9.09 43.30
CA THR A 560 12.91 10.11 42.77
C THR A 560 11.71 9.46 42.07
N ALA A 561 10.73 10.23 41.63
CA ALA A 561 9.61 9.68 40.88
C ALA A 561 10.08 9.00 39.57
N GLY A 562 9.63 7.78 39.29
CA GLY A 562 10.05 7.00 38.13
C GLY A 562 9.84 5.50 38.26
N GLU A 563 10.14 4.77 37.18
CA GLU A 563 10.19 3.31 37.15
C GLU A 563 11.62 2.80 37.32
N TYR A 564 11.77 1.67 38.00
CA TYR A 564 13.05 1.10 38.39
C TYR A 564 13.06 -0.41 38.21
N GLU A 565 14.22 -0.93 37.85
CA GLU A 565 14.50 -2.36 37.78
C GLU A 565 15.64 -2.72 38.73
N VAL A 566 15.50 -3.82 39.46
CA VAL A 566 16.54 -4.36 40.34
C VAL A 566 16.73 -5.84 40.05
N SER A 567 17.95 -6.21 39.68
CA SER A 567 18.33 -7.60 39.44
C SER A 567 18.58 -8.33 40.75
N PHE A 568 18.09 -9.57 40.84
CA PHE A 568 18.35 -10.47 41.96
C PHE A 568 19.02 -11.74 41.44
N ASP A 569 20.20 -12.06 42.00
CA ASP A 569 20.91 -13.31 41.78
C ASP A 569 20.79 -14.19 43.03
N ALA A 570 20.13 -15.34 42.87
CA ALA A 570 19.86 -16.28 43.94
C ALA A 570 20.76 -17.53 43.88
N THR A 571 21.92 -17.45 43.24
CA THR A 571 22.86 -18.59 43.10
C THR A 571 23.22 -19.24 44.44
N SER A 572 23.30 -18.47 45.53
CA SER A 572 23.61 -18.96 46.88
C SER A 572 22.41 -19.53 47.66
N LEU A 573 21.19 -19.45 47.12
CA LEU A 573 19.95 -19.84 47.81
C LEU A 573 19.42 -21.20 47.34
N PRO A 574 18.77 -22.01 48.20
CA PRO A 574 18.15 -23.27 47.79
C PRO A 574 16.93 -23.05 46.87
N THR A 575 16.62 -24.02 46.00
CA THR A 575 15.35 -24.07 45.25
C THR A 575 14.18 -23.92 46.21
N GLY A 576 13.24 -23.03 45.91
CA GLY A 576 12.14 -22.75 46.82
C GLY A 576 11.35 -21.50 46.49
N VAL A 577 10.39 -21.22 47.38
CA VAL A 577 9.54 -20.03 47.31
C VAL A 577 10.13 -18.93 48.18
N TYR A 578 10.24 -17.74 47.61
CA TYR A 578 10.68 -16.53 48.30
C TYR A 578 9.63 -15.43 48.16
N ILE A 579 9.66 -14.47 49.06
CA ILE A 579 8.79 -13.29 49.05
C ILE A 579 9.68 -12.06 48.93
N TYR A 580 9.34 -11.14 48.03
CA TYR A 580 9.96 -9.83 48.01
C TYR A 580 8.97 -8.77 48.44
N LYS A 581 9.46 -7.84 49.28
CA LYS A 581 8.67 -6.75 49.85
C LYS A 581 9.34 -5.42 49.52
N ILE A 582 8.55 -4.49 49.00
CA ILE A 582 8.94 -3.10 48.85
C ILE A 582 8.29 -2.25 49.94
N ASN A 583 9.01 -1.30 50.53
CA ASN A 583 8.43 -0.19 51.28
C ASN A 583 8.93 1.14 50.72
N ALA A 584 8.03 2.11 50.54
CA ALA A 584 8.31 3.47 50.15
C ALA A 584 7.36 4.41 50.90
N GLY A 585 7.82 5.03 51.98
CA GLY A 585 6.98 5.86 52.85
C GLY A 585 5.85 5.04 53.50
N SER A 586 4.59 5.41 53.24
CA SER A 586 3.41 4.68 53.70
C SER A 586 3.01 3.51 52.80
N PHE A 587 3.60 3.39 51.60
CA PHE A 587 3.31 2.29 50.67
C PHE A 587 4.15 1.05 51.02
N SER A 588 3.49 -0.11 51.07
CA SER A 588 4.12 -1.42 51.24
C SER A 588 3.41 -2.44 50.36
N SER A 589 4.17 -3.20 49.57
CA SER A 589 3.64 -4.27 48.73
C SER A 589 4.54 -5.51 48.78
N VAL A 590 3.94 -6.68 48.61
CA VAL A 590 4.62 -7.99 48.67
C VAL A 590 4.23 -8.84 47.47
N LYS A 591 5.19 -9.59 46.93
CA LYS A 591 4.95 -10.59 45.89
C LYS A 591 5.80 -11.83 46.12
N LYS A 592 5.32 -12.95 45.58
CA LYS A 592 5.95 -14.26 45.67
C LYS A 592 6.77 -14.55 44.41
N MET A 593 7.93 -15.15 44.56
CA MET A 593 8.76 -15.65 43.46
C MET A 593 9.21 -17.09 43.73
N MET A 594 9.48 -17.84 42.65
CA MET A 594 9.88 -19.25 42.71
C MET A 594 11.24 -19.44 42.05
N LEU A 595 12.24 -19.83 42.84
CA LEU A 595 13.55 -20.23 42.35
C LEU A 595 13.53 -21.73 42.04
N VAL A 596 13.91 -22.12 40.82
CA VAL A 596 14.01 -23.52 40.38
C VAL A 596 15.42 -23.74 39.83
N LYS A 597 16.27 -24.44 40.59
CA LYS A 597 17.60 -24.84 40.12
C LYS A 597 17.60 -26.08 39.26
#